data_AF-A0A1G9UT78-F1
#
_entry.id   AF-A0A1G9UT78-F1
#
_cell.length_a   1.000
_cell.length_b   1.000
_cell.length_c   1.000
_cell.angle_alpha   90.00
_cell.angle_beta   90.00
_cell.angle_gamma   90.00
#
_symmetry.space_group_name_H-M   'P 1'
#
loop_
_entity.id
_entity.type
_entity.pdbx_description
1 polymer ?
#
loop_
_entity_poly.entity_id
_entity_poly.type
_entity_poly.pdbx_seq_one_letter_code
_entity_poly.pdbx_strand_id
1 'polypeptide(L)'
;MSRPFYNVSGPQGDGVACVMCGADFLKDKITSVVVGCHPVDDASVYACKEPCARLLAEDAERMAREMRVLAGLDDADVPSDERDDPVFCVDGHFGSLLRDLRTLAGTEALLSTSDDNKTLRFLLSLTARHAETAMMRARLVLARTSADNAGGGTGGDD
;
A
#
# COMPACT_ATOMS: atom_id res chain seq x y z
N MET A 1 -8.71 -5.73 -7.77
CA MET A 1 -8.02 -4.75 -8.61
C MET A 1 -7.22 -5.52 -9.65
N SER A 2 -7.48 -5.30 -10.93
CA SER A 2 -6.77 -5.94 -12.05
C SER A 2 -5.36 -5.35 -12.17
N ARG A 3 -4.31 -6.18 -12.23
CA ARG A 3 -2.92 -5.71 -12.36
C ARG A 3 -2.58 -5.41 -13.82
N PRO A 4 -2.08 -4.23 -14.18
CA PRO A 4 -1.65 -3.94 -15.54
C PRO A 4 -0.35 -4.70 -15.88
N PHE A 5 -0.30 -5.32 -17.06
CA PHE A 5 0.89 -6.00 -17.60
C PHE A 5 1.52 -5.19 -18.72
N TYR A 6 2.75 -4.74 -18.52
CA TYR A 6 3.54 -3.99 -19.50
C TYR A 6 4.50 -4.95 -20.23
N ASN A 7 4.84 -4.61 -21.48
CA ASN A 7 5.78 -5.37 -22.34
C ASN A 7 5.31 -6.78 -22.72
N VAL A 8 4.00 -6.99 -22.86
CA VAL A 8 3.46 -8.23 -23.44
C VAL A 8 3.45 -8.14 -24.98
N SER A 9 3.75 -9.26 -25.63
CA SER A 9 3.60 -9.36 -27.09
C SER A 9 2.13 -9.32 -27.50
N GLY A 10 1.84 -9.00 -28.77
CA GLY A 10 0.46 -8.97 -29.29
C GLY A 10 -0.38 -10.19 -28.89
N PRO A 11 0.08 -11.43 -29.15
CA PRO A 11 -0.65 -12.65 -28.75
C PRO A 11 -0.90 -12.79 -27.24
N GLN A 12 -0.03 -12.22 -26.41
CA GLN A 12 -0.20 -12.24 -24.95
C GLN A 12 -1.19 -11.17 -24.48
N GLY A 13 -1.17 -9.98 -25.11
CA GLY A 13 -2.12 -8.90 -24.87
C GLY A 13 -3.54 -9.27 -25.30
N ASP A 14 -3.67 -9.98 -26.43
CA ASP A 14 -4.94 -10.50 -26.94
C ASP A 14 -5.48 -11.69 -26.12
N GLY A 15 -4.73 -12.16 -25.12
CA GLY A 15 -5.11 -13.27 -24.24
C GLY A 15 -5.04 -14.66 -24.89
N VAL A 16 -4.42 -14.80 -26.06
CA VAL A 16 -4.29 -16.08 -26.78
C VAL A 16 -3.01 -16.85 -26.42
N ALA A 17 -2.06 -16.21 -25.72
CA ALA A 17 -0.83 -16.84 -25.26
C ALA A 17 -0.53 -16.53 -23.79
N CYS A 18 0.20 -17.43 -23.14
CA CYS A 18 0.65 -17.25 -21.75
C CYS A 18 1.62 -16.07 -21.63
N VAL A 19 1.34 -15.13 -20.74
CA VAL A 19 2.22 -13.98 -20.47
C VAL A 19 3.60 -14.36 -19.92
N MET A 20 3.76 -15.56 -19.35
CA MET A 20 5.01 -16.01 -18.75
C MET A 20 5.86 -16.85 -19.73
N CYS A 21 5.32 -17.96 -20.23
CA CYS A 21 6.07 -18.90 -21.08
C CYS A 21 5.80 -18.74 -22.58
N GLY A 22 4.84 -17.92 -22.99
CA GLY A 22 4.48 -17.75 -24.40
C GLY A 22 3.71 -18.92 -25.03
N ALA A 23 3.28 -19.90 -24.25
CA ALA A 23 2.51 -21.03 -24.76
C ALA A 23 1.19 -20.57 -25.39
N ASP A 24 0.87 -21.11 -26.56
CA ASP A 24 -0.30 -20.75 -27.36
C ASP A 24 -1.50 -21.58 -26.90
N PHE A 25 -2.48 -20.91 -26.29
CA PHE A 25 -3.66 -21.58 -25.73
C PHE A 25 -4.56 -22.19 -26.81
N LEU A 26 -4.52 -21.67 -28.04
CA LEU A 26 -5.32 -22.18 -29.15
C LEU A 26 -4.75 -23.50 -29.69
N LYS A 27 -3.44 -23.72 -29.56
CA LYS A 27 -2.77 -24.94 -30.04
C LYS A 27 -2.71 -26.03 -28.99
N ASP A 28 -2.33 -25.68 -27.75
CA ASP A 28 -1.87 -26.67 -26.78
C ASP A 28 -2.95 -27.12 -25.78
N LYS A 29 -4.21 -26.65 -25.91
CA LYS A 29 -5.34 -26.96 -24.99
C LYS A 29 -4.98 -26.83 -23.50
N ILE A 30 -4.16 -25.84 -23.16
CA ILE A 30 -3.71 -25.61 -21.80
C ILE A 30 -4.79 -24.87 -21.01
N THR A 31 -5.07 -25.30 -19.78
CA THR A 31 -5.94 -24.54 -18.87
C THR A 31 -5.28 -23.23 -18.44
N SER A 32 -5.94 -22.11 -18.68
CA SER A 32 -5.45 -20.77 -18.35
C SER A 32 -6.22 -20.14 -17.19
N VAL A 33 -5.61 -19.15 -16.54
CA VAL A 33 -6.22 -18.30 -15.52
C VAL A 33 -5.93 -16.84 -15.82
N VAL A 34 -6.88 -15.96 -15.50
CA VAL A 34 -6.70 -14.50 -15.64
C VAL A 34 -5.72 -14.02 -14.58
N VAL A 35 -4.71 -13.26 -14.99
CA VAL A 35 -3.67 -12.74 -14.07
C VAL A 35 -3.61 -11.21 -14.05
N GLY A 36 -4.25 -10.53 -15.00
CA GLY A 36 -4.23 -9.07 -15.07
C GLY A 36 -4.96 -8.52 -16.28
N CYS A 37 -4.64 -7.27 -16.63
CA CYS A 37 -5.13 -6.61 -17.83
C CYS A 37 -4.00 -5.95 -18.65
N HIS A 38 -4.25 -5.75 -19.93
CA HIS A 38 -3.41 -4.97 -20.81
C HIS A 38 -3.72 -3.48 -20.65
N PRO A 39 -2.72 -2.59 -20.53
CA PRO A 39 -2.91 -1.21 -20.08
C PRO A 39 -3.53 -0.27 -21.11
N VAL A 40 -3.61 -0.66 -22.39
CA VAL A 40 -4.10 0.22 -23.48
C VAL A 40 -5.60 0.05 -23.73
N ASP A 41 -6.10 -1.17 -23.60
CA ASP A 41 -7.44 -1.61 -24.00
C ASP A 41 -8.18 -2.37 -22.90
N ASP A 42 -7.59 -2.48 -21.71
CA ASP A 42 -8.11 -3.23 -20.55
C ASP A 42 -8.43 -4.71 -20.85
N ALA A 43 -7.85 -5.27 -21.92
CA ALA A 43 -8.04 -6.67 -22.28
C ALA A 43 -7.47 -7.58 -21.18
N SER A 44 -8.20 -8.65 -20.82
CA SER A 44 -7.74 -9.59 -19.80
C SER A 44 -6.55 -10.39 -20.32
N VAL A 45 -5.47 -10.46 -19.53
CA VAL A 45 -4.29 -11.27 -19.85
C VAL A 45 -4.25 -12.56 -19.01
N TYR A 46 -3.68 -13.61 -19.60
CA TYR A 46 -3.78 -14.97 -19.08
C TYR A 46 -2.42 -15.64 -18.89
N ALA A 47 -2.34 -16.53 -17.91
CA ALA A 47 -1.20 -17.43 -17.71
C ALA A 47 -1.66 -18.88 -17.65
N CYS A 48 -0.77 -19.84 -17.94
CA CYS A 48 -1.04 -21.25 -17.68
C CYS A 48 -1.35 -21.43 -16.19
N LYS A 49 -2.40 -22.21 -15.88
CA LYS A 49 -2.83 -22.47 -14.50
C LYS A 49 -1.67 -22.95 -13.64
N GLU A 50 -0.86 -23.89 -14.15
CA GLU A 50 0.39 -24.32 -13.54
C GLU A 50 1.46 -24.56 -14.62
N PRO A 51 2.75 -24.26 -14.35
CA PRO A 51 3.29 -23.60 -13.15
C PRO A 51 3.25 -22.07 -13.22
N CYS A 52 2.85 -21.49 -14.36
CA CYS A 52 3.08 -20.08 -14.68
C CYS A 52 2.37 -19.12 -13.73
N ALA A 53 1.09 -19.34 -13.42
CA ALA A 53 0.33 -18.47 -12.53
C ALA A 53 0.90 -18.47 -11.10
N ARG A 54 1.41 -19.62 -10.62
CA ARG A 54 2.03 -19.72 -9.29
C ARG A 54 3.32 -18.91 -9.21
N LEU A 55 4.20 -19.06 -10.21
CA LEU A 55 5.44 -18.29 -10.28
C LEU A 55 5.18 -16.79 -10.37
N LEU A 56 4.16 -16.36 -11.12
CA LEU A 56 3.74 -14.95 -11.18
C LEU A 56 3.26 -14.42 -9.83
N ALA A 57 2.53 -15.23 -9.05
CA ALA A 57 2.08 -14.84 -7.71
C ALA A 57 3.27 -14.72 -6.73
N GLU A 58 4.17 -15.71 -6.72
CA GLU A 58 5.39 -15.69 -5.89
C GLU A 58 6.28 -14.48 -6.21
N ASP A 59 6.44 -14.18 -7.50
CA ASP A 59 7.23 -13.02 -7.94
C ASP A 59 6.55 -11.68 -7.62
N ALA A 60 5.23 -11.61 -7.74
CA ALA A 60 4.45 -10.44 -7.32
C ALA A 60 4.60 -10.15 -5.83
N GLU A 61 4.55 -11.20 -4.99
CA GLU A 61 4.75 -11.07 -3.55
C GLU A 61 6.18 -10.65 -3.20
N ARG A 62 7.17 -11.21 -3.90
CA ARG A 62 8.58 -10.82 -3.75
C ARG A 62 8.78 -9.35 -4.09
N MET A 63 8.32 -8.90 -5.25
CA MET A 63 8.40 -7.49 -5.64
C MET A 63 7.65 -6.59 -4.66
N ALA A 64 6.48 -7.01 -4.18
CA ALA A 64 5.74 -6.24 -3.17
C ALA A 64 6.52 -6.11 -1.86
N ARG A 65 7.22 -7.16 -1.42
CA ARG A 65 8.13 -7.09 -0.26
C ARG A 65 9.31 -6.14 -0.53
N GLU A 66 10.01 -6.30 -1.64
CA GLU A 66 11.15 -5.45 -2.01
C GLU A 66 10.75 -3.97 -2.12
N MET A 67 9.57 -3.67 -2.69
CA MET A 67 9.03 -2.32 -2.78
C MET A 67 8.66 -1.75 -1.40
N ARG A 68 8.14 -2.56 -0.47
CA ARG A 68 7.90 -2.12 0.92
C ARG A 68 9.22 -1.77 1.62
N VAL A 69 10.24 -2.61 1.46
CA VAL A 69 11.59 -2.36 1.99
C VAL A 69 12.16 -1.05 1.45
N LEU A 70 12.15 -0.86 0.13
CA LEU A 70 12.67 0.34 -0.52
C LEU A 70 11.89 1.61 -0.17
N ALA A 71 10.58 1.49 0.07
CA ALA A 71 9.74 2.61 0.49
C ALA A 71 9.91 2.96 1.98
N GLY A 72 10.78 2.27 2.73
CA GLY A 72 10.92 2.44 4.18
C GLY A 72 9.67 2.03 4.95
N LEU A 73 8.84 1.15 4.37
CA LEU A 73 7.62 0.63 4.98
C LEU A 73 7.87 -0.65 5.80
N ASP A 74 9.07 -1.22 5.75
CA ASP A 74 9.40 -2.39 6.58
C ASP A 74 9.53 -2.04 8.07
N ASP A 75 9.87 -0.80 8.41
CA ASP A 75 9.82 -0.30 9.80
C ASP A 75 8.37 -0.02 10.28
N ALA A 76 7.36 -0.18 9.42
CA ALA A 76 5.96 -0.10 9.82
C ALA A 76 5.38 -1.47 10.24
N ASP A 77 6.06 -2.58 9.94
CA ASP A 77 5.61 -3.95 10.23
C ASP A 77 6.63 -4.78 11.05
N VAL A 78 7.74 -4.18 11.53
CA VAL A 78 8.50 -4.79 12.64
C VAL A 78 7.63 -4.66 13.89
N PRO A 79 7.34 -5.74 14.64
CA PRO A 79 7.07 -5.59 16.05
C PRO A 79 8.39 -5.12 16.65
N SER A 80 8.70 -3.82 16.55
CA SER A 80 9.65 -3.25 17.49
C SER A 80 9.07 -3.61 18.85
N ASP A 81 9.92 -4.04 19.77
CA ASP A 81 9.50 -4.13 21.16
C ASP A 81 8.80 -2.81 21.47
N GLU A 82 7.46 -2.82 21.56
CA GLU A 82 6.60 -1.63 21.62
C GLU A 82 6.91 -0.75 22.86
N ARG A 83 7.85 -1.23 23.69
CA ARG A 83 8.31 -0.67 24.94
C ARG A 83 9.45 0.33 24.79
N ASP A 84 10.20 0.33 23.67
CA ASP A 84 11.42 1.15 23.55
C ASP A 84 11.44 2.19 22.41
N ASP A 85 10.39 2.30 21.59
CA ASP A 85 10.33 3.42 20.63
C ASP A 85 9.87 4.69 21.39
N PRO A 86 10.73 5.72 21.57
CA PRO A 86 10.37 6.90 22.31
C PRO A 86 9.12 7.53 21.69
N VAL A 87 8.15 7.89 22.55
CA VAL A 87 6.82 8.39 22.16
C VAL A 87 6.88 9.53 21.13
N PHE A 88 7.99 10.30 21.11
CA PHE A 88 8.25 11.41 20.21
C PHE A 88 9.31 11.14 19.14
N CYS A 89 9.44 9.90 18.65
CA CYS A 89 10.32 9.59 17.52
C CYS A 89 9.79 10.18 16.20
N VAL A 90 10.70 10.72 15.38
CA VAL A 90 10.43 11.29 14.04
C VAL A 90 10.02 10.20 13.03
N ASP A 91 10.43 8.96 13.29
CA ASP A 91 10.08 7.79 12.48
C ASP A 91 8.97 6.93 13.11
N GLY A 92 8.68 7.14 14.39
CA GLY A 92 7.61 6.45 15.11
C GLY A 92 6.19 6.99 14.85
N HIS A 93 5.24 6.56 15.68
CA HIS A 93 3.82 6.93 15.52
C HIS A 93 3.56 8.44 15.56
N PHE A 94 4.32 9.19 16.36
CA PHE A 94 4.21 10.64 16.45
C PHE A 94 4.71 11.35 15.18
N GLY A 95 5.87 10.97 14.67
CA GLY A 95 6.37 11.50 13.39
C GLY A 95 5.43 11.17 12.22
N SER A 96 4.86 9.97 12.20
CA SER A 96 3.84 9.59 11.22
C SER A 96 2.55 10.40 11.35
N LEU A 97 2.10 10.68 12.57
CA LEU A 97 0.96 11.58 12.82
C LEU A 97 1.23 12.99 12.25
N LEU A 98 2.43 13.54 12.46
CA LEU A 98 2.79 14.84 11.91
C LEU A 98 2.80 14.84 10.37
N ARG A 99 3.20 13.74 9.73
CA ARG A 99 3.11 13.59 8.26
C ARG A 99 1.65 13.57 7.80
N ASP A 100 0.78 12.81 8.46
CA ASP A 100 -0.65 12.78 8.13
C ASP A 100 -1.30 14.16 8.29
N LEU A 101 -0.99 14.89 9.36
CA LEU A 101 -1.49 16.26 9.58
C LEU A 101 -0.97 17.25 8.52
N ARG A 102 0.29 17.14 8.10
CA ARG A 102 0.82 17.96 6.99
C ARG A 102 0.11 17.66 5.67
N THR A 103 -0.16 16.39 5.38
CA THR A 103 -0.93 16.00 4.19
C THR A 103 -2.34 16.58 4.24
N LEU A 104 -3.00 16.52 5.40
CA LEU A 104 -4.33 17.12 5.58
C LEU A 104 -4.32 18.63 5.34
N ALA A 105 -3.36 19.37 5.91
CA ALA A 105 -3.21 20.80 5.67
C ALA A 105 -2.92 21.12 4.19
N GLY A 106 -2.12 20.28 3.51
CA GLY A 106 -1.90 20.40 2.07
C GLY A 106 -3.17 20.17 1.26
N THR A 107 -3.98 19.17 1.62
CA THR A 107 -5.26 18.91 0.95
C THR A 107 -6.28 20.03 1.19
N GLU A 108 -6.29 20.65 2.37
CA GLU A 108 -7.12 21.81 2.66
C GLU A 108 -6.79 22.98 1.72
N ALA A 109 -5.50 23.32 1.58
CA ALA A 109 -5.06 24.38 0.67
C ALA A 109 -5.48 24.12 -0.78
N LEU A 110 -5.37 22.87 -1.25
CA LEU A 110 -5.81 22.49 -2.59
C LEU A 110 -7.34 22.51 -2.75
N LEU A 111 -8.09 22.09 -1.74
CA LEU A 111 -9.56 22.15 -1.75
C LEU A 111 -10.06 23.60 -1.84
N SER A 112 -9.36 24.55 -1.20
CA SER A 112 -9.74 25.97 -1.24
C SER A 112 -9.55 26.65 -2.61
N THR A 113 -8.79 26.02 -3.52
CA THR A 113 -8.41 26.61 -4.82
C THR A 113 -8.89 25.80 -6.01
N SER A 114 -9.47 24.62 -5.79
CA SER A 114 -9.86 23.71 -6.86
C SER A 114 -11.34 23.80 -7.19
N ASP A 115 -11.66 24.06 -8.46
CA ASP A 115 -13.04 24.11 -8.97
C ASP A 115 -13.43 22.87 -9.80
N ASP A 116 -12.48 21.96 -10.06
CA ASP A 116 -12.72 20.76 -10.87
C ASP A 116 -13.31 19.61 -10.02
N ASN A 117 -14.48 19.12 -10.42
CA ASN A 117 -15.19 18.05 -9.72
C ASN A 117 -14.43 16.72 -9.64
N LYS A 118 -13.54 16.40 -10.59
CA LYS A 118 -12.72 15.17 -10.49
C LYS A 118 -11.62 15.35 -9.43
N THR A 119 -10.95 16.50 -9.46
CA THR A 119 -9.94 16.88 -8.48
C THR A 119 -10.51 16.98 -7.07
N LEU A 120 -11.68 17.60 -6.89
CA LEU A 120 -12.37 17.65 -5.60
C LEU A 120 -12.69 16.27 -5.03
N ARG A 121 -13.21 15.34 -5.85
CA ARG A 121 -13.46 13.96 -5.39
C ARG A 121 -12.18 13.24 -4.96
N PHE A 122 -11.11 13.42 -5.72
CA PHE A 122 -9.81 12.86 -5.37
C PHE A 122 -9.30 13.44 -4.04
N LEU A 123 -9.29 14.77 -3.90
CA LEU A 123 -8.83 15.45 -2.68
C LEU A 123 -9.66 15.04 -1.46
N LEU A 124 -11.00 14.99 -1.58
CA LEU A 124 -11.87 14.53 -0.50
C LEU A 124 -11.61 13.07 -0.11
N SER A 125 -11.35 12.19 -1.08
CA SER A 125 -11.00 10.79 -0.79
C SER A 125 -9.66 10.66 -0.05
N LEU A 126 -8.70 11.51 -0.41
CA LEU A 126 -7.38 11.58 0.22
C LEU A 126 -7.50 12.12 1.65
N THR A 127 -8.26 13.21 1.84
CA THR A 127 -8.55 13.80 3.16
C THR A 127 -9.23 12.78 4.08
N ALA A 128 -10.23 12.04 3.60
CA ALA A 128 -10.93 11.03 4.40
C ALA A 128 -9.96 9.94 4.91
N ARG A 129 -9.10 9.43 4.02
CA ARG A 129 -8.12 8.40 4.37
C ARG A 129 -7.11 8.90 5.41
N HIS A 130 -6.53 10.08 5.21
CA HIS A 130 -5.54 10.61 6.15
C HIS A 130 -6.15 11.10 7.47
N ALA A 131 -7.40 11.54 7.47
CA ALA A 131 -8.11 11.89 8.71
C ALA A 131 -8.33 10.65 9.60
N GLU A 132 -8.71 9.52 8.99
CA GLU A 132 -8.87 8.25 9.70
C GLU A 132 -7.53 7.78 10.29
N THR A 133 -6.45 7.78 9.51
CA THR A 133 -5.13 7.35 10.01
C THR A 133 -4.58 8.29 11.08
N ALA A 134 -4.72 9.61 10.90
CA ALA A 134 -4.32 10.61 11.90
C ALA A 134 -5.09 10.41 13.21
N MET A 135 -6.40 10.17 13.15
CA MET A 135 -7.24 9.93 14.32
C MET A 135 -6.81 8.68 15.09
N MET A 136 -6.56 7.57 14.39
CA MET A 136 -6.07 6.34 15.02
C MET A 136 -4.70 6.54 15.68
N ARG A 137 -3.76 7.19 14.99
CA ARG A 137 -2.42 7.47 15.52
C ARG A 137 -2.45 8.44 16.70
N ALA A 138 -3.30 9.47 16.66
CA ALA A 138 -3.47 10.41 17.76
C ALA A 138 -3.98 9.69 19.02
N ARG A 139 -4.92 8.75 18.88
CA ARG A 139 -5.39 7.92 20.01
C ARG A 139 -4.29 7.06 20.61
N LEU A 140 -3.42 6.46 19.79
CA LEU A 140 -2.29 5.68 20.26
C LEU A 140 -1.28 6.55 21.03
N VAL A 141 -0.93 7.72 20.49
CA VAL A 141 -0.04 8.68 21.17
C VAL A 141 -0.65 9.15 22.49
N LEU A 142 -1.96 9.46 22.51
CA LEU A 142 -2.67 9.83 23.74
C LEU A 142 -2.66 8.71 24.78
N ALA A 143 -2.88 7.46 24.37
CA ALA A 143 -2.84 6.31 25.28
C ALA A 143 -1.45 6.11 25.90
N ARG A 144 -0.38 6.22 25.09
CA ARG A 144 1.00 6.09 25.58
C ARG A 144 1.40 7.23 26.52
N THR A 145 1.13 8.48 26.13
CA THR A 145 1.42 9.66 26.98
C THR A 145 0.62 9.67 28.29
N SER A 146 -0.59 9.10 28.30
CA SER A 146 -1.39 8.96 29.52
C SER A 146 -0.86 7.85 30.44
N ALA A 147 -0.33 6.76 29.87
CA ALA A 147 0.28 5.67 30.63
C ALA A 147 1.59 6.08 31.30
N ASP A 148 2.44 6.85 30.63
CA ASP A 148 3.69 7.38 31.21
C ASP A 148 3.43 8.28 32.42
N ASN A 149 2.35 9.08 32.40
CA ASN A 149 1.96 9.95 33.51
C ASN A 149 1.40 9.16 34.72
N ALA A 150 0.88 7.95 34.53
CA ALA A 150 0.35 7.12 35.61
C ALA A 150 1.44 6.30 36.33
N GLY A 151 2.60 6.09 35.69
CA GLY A 151 3.73 5.33 36.24
C GLY A 151 4.79 6.16 36.99
N GLY A 152 4.76 7.50 36.88
CA GLY A 152 5.76 8.41 37.47
C GLY A 152 5.51 8.82 38.93
N GLY A 153 4.54 8.20 39.61
CA GLY A 153 4.06 8.59 40.93
C GLY A 153 4.46 7.67 42.09
N THR A 154 5.64 7.05 42.08
CA THR A 154 6.20 6.39 43.28
C THR A 154 7.71 6.48 43.27
N GLY A 155 8.28 7.33 44.14
CA GLY A 155 9.72 7.44 44.33
C GLY A 155 10.18 8.73 45.02
N GLY A 156 9.40 9.22 46.00
CA GLY A 156 9.89 10.10 47.05
C GLY A 156 9.86 9.32 48.37
N ASP A 157 10.87 9.57 49.20
CA ASP A 157 11.18 9.00 50.52
C ASP A 157 11.99 7.69 50.53
N ASP A 158 13.32 7.82 50.46
CA ASP A 158 14.22 7.71 51.63
C ASP A 158 15.65 8.18 51.28
#